data_AF-C1DW90-F1
#
_entry.id   AF-C1DW90-F1
#
_cell.length_a   1.000
_cell.length_b   1.000
_cell.length_c   1.000
_cell.angle_alpha   90.00
_cell.angle_beta   90.00
_cell.angle_gamma   90.00
#
_symmetry.space_group_name_H-M   'P 1'
#
loop_
_entity.id
_entity.type
_entity.pdbx_description
1 polymer ?
#
loop_
_entity_poly.entity_id
_entity_poly.type
_entity_poly.pdbx_seq_one_letter_code
_entity_poly.pdbx_strand_id
1 'polypeptide(L)' 'MIVRILYLLGIVIGLYAIFNNLPYIFKVDFSDPMLALGKILVSLFPVIAGTVIVYVSAYNLYLSFKNKS' A
#
# COMPACT_ATOMS: atom_id res chain seq x y z
N MET A 1 7.13 -22.66 -5.05
CA MET A 1 7.19 -22.31 -3.61
C MET A 1 7.71 -20.88 -3.45
N ILE A 2 8.88 -20.58 -4.02
CA ILE A 2 9.48 -19.23 -4.07
C ILE A 2 8.53 -18.13 -4.57
N VAL A 3 7.77 -18.38 -5.64
CA VAL A 3 6.85 -17.37 -6.20
C VAL A 3 5.76 -16.93 -5.21
N ARG A 4 5.25 -17.85 -4.37
CA ARG A 4 4.25 -17.53 -3.35
C ARG A 4 4.82 -16.69 -2.22
N ILE A 5 6.08 -16.93 -1.87
CA ILE A 5 6.81 -16.13 -0.86
C ILE A 5 6.98 -14.70 -1.38
N LEU A 6 7.28 -14.51 -2.66
CA LEU A 6 7.36 -13.18 -3.26
C LEU A 6 6.02 -12.43 -3.20
N TYR A 7 4.89 -13.11 -3.42
CA TYR A 7 3.58 -12.48 -3.25
C TYR A 7 3.28 -12.12 -1.80
N LEU A 8 3.61 -12.99 -0.84
CA LEU A 8 3.46 -12.68 0.57
C LEU A 8 4.32 -11.48 0.98
N LEU A 9 5.56 -11.39 0.51
CA LEU A 9 6.43 -10.23 0.72
C LEU A 9 5.83 -8.96 0.09
N GLY A 10 5.28 -9.05 -1.12
CA GLY A 10 4.57 -7.94 -1.75
C GLY A 10 3.42 -7.42 -0.89
N ILE A 11 2.60 -8.31 -0.33
CA ILE A 11 1.51 -7.94 0.59
C ILE A 11 2.08 -7.22 1.83
N VAL A 12 3.13 -7.77 2.46
CA VAL A 12 3.74 -7.17 3.67
C VAL A 12 4.29 -5.77 3.37
N ILE A 13 5.02 -5.60 2.26
CA ILE A 13 5.60 -4.31 1.85
C ILE A 13 4.49 -3.30 1.54
N GLY A 14 3.45 -3.73 0.82
CA GLY A 14 2.32 -2.86 0.50
C GLY A 14 1.54 -2.42 1.74
N LEU A 15 1.29 -3.33 2.69
CA LEU A 15 0.68 -3.00 3.98
C LEU A 15 1.54 -2.05 4.80
N TYR A 16 2.86 -2.26 4.83
CA TYR A 16 3.79 -1.35 5.49
C TYR A 16 3.70 0.07 4.91
N ALA A 17 3.70 0.20 3.57
CA ALA A 17 3.56 1.49 2.91
C ALA A 17 2.23 2.17 3.27
N ILE A 18 1.13 1.42 3.33
CA ILE A 18 -0.18 1.95 3.74
C ILE A 18 -0.12 2.41 5.19
N PHE A 19 0.15 1.53 6.14
CA PHE A 19 0.04 1.83 7.57
C PHE A 19 1.06 2.86 8.05
N ASN A 20 2.22 2.94 7.41
CA ASN A 20 3.21 3.97 7.73
C ASN A 20 2.75 5.35 7.24
N ASN A 21 2.05 5.46 6.11
CA ASN A 21 1.72 6.75 5.50
C ASN A 21 0.28 7.24 5.76
N LEU A 22 -0.66 6.32 5.98
CA LEU A 22 -2.07 6.62 6.22
C LEU A 22 -2.30 7.59 7.40
N PRO A 23 -1.62 7.48 8.56
CA PRO A 23 -1.84 8.39 9.68
C PRO A 23 -1.50 9.85 9.37
N TYR A 24 -0.54 10.10 8.46
CA TYR A 24 -0.15 11.46 8.08
C TYR A 24 -1.23 12.18 7.26
N ILE A 25 -2.13 11.45 6.60
CA ILE A 25 -3.28 12.03 5.89
C ILE A 25 -4.28 12.65 6.89
N PHE A 26 -4.44 12.02 8.06
CA PHE A 26 -5.42 12.45 9.08
C PHE A 26 -4.83 13.38 10.15
N LYS A 27 -3.52 13.54 10.22
CA LYS A 27 -2.80 14.41 11.18
C LYS A 27 -2.32 15.72 10.57
N VAL A 28 -2.97 16.18 9.50
CA VAL A 28 -2.57 17.42 8.83
C VAL A 28 -3.12 18.62 9.58
N ASP A 29 -2.22 19.52 9.96
CA ASP A 29 -2.57 20.85 10.46
C ASP A 29 -2.94 21.75 9.27
N PHE A 30 -4.14 22.31 9.31
CA PHE A 30 -4.69 23.17 8.25
C PHE A 30 -4.35 24.66 8.42
N SER A 31 -3.48 25.00 9.38
CA SER A 31 -3.05 26.39 9.61
C SER A 31 -2.40 27.04 8.37
N ASP A 32 -1.74 26.25 7.52
CA ASP A 32 -1.28 26.68 6.19
C ASP A 32 -1.86 25.72 5.12
N PRO A 33 -2.86 26.17 4.33
CA PRO A 33 -3.56 25.32 3.36
C PRO A 33 -2.64 24.74 2.28
N MET A 34 -1.59 25.47 1.89
CA MET A 34 -0.68 25.05 0.82
C MET A 34 0.28 23.97 1.32
N LEU A 35 0.82 24.14 2.53
CA LEU A 35 1.62 23.10 3.19
C LEU A 35 0.79 21.85 3.54
N ALA A 36 -0.47 22.04 3.93
CA ALA A 36 -1.40 20.95 4.21
C ALA A 36 -1.64 20.07 2.97
N LEU A 37 -1.93 20.69 1.83
CA LEU A 37 -2.14 19.99 0.55
C LEU A 37 -0.91 19.20 0.13
N GLY A 38 0.30 19.79 0.25
CA GLY A 38 1.55 19.12 -0.04
C GLY A 38 1.76 17.87 0.83
N LYS A 39 1.50 17.97 2.14
CA LYS A 39 1.61 16.83 3.08
C LYS A 39 0.60 15.73 2.78
N ILE A 40 -0.64 16.09 2.41
CA ILE A 40 -1.65 15.11 1.99
C ILE A 40 -1.17 14.36 0.77
N LEU A 41 -0.77 15.06 -0.29
CA LEU A 41 -0.34 14.45 -1.55
C LEU A 41 0.84 13.50 -1.34
N VAL A 42 1.88 13.94 -0.63
CA VAL A 42 3.07 13.13 -0.33
C VAL A 42 2.71 11.86 0.45
N SER A 43 1.69 11.91 1.31
CA SER A 43 1.24 10.75 2.10
C SER A 43 0.26 9.85 1.32
N LEU A 44 -0.52 10.43 0.40
CA LEU A 44 -1.52 9.73 -0.41
C LEU A 44 -0.87 8.79 -1.42
N PHE A 45 0.21 9.23 -2.08
CA PHE A 45 0.91 8.44 -3.11
C PHE A 45 1.40 7.07 -2.58
N PRO A 46 2.12 6.99 -1.45
CA PRO A 46 2.50 5.71 -0.85
C PRO A 46 1.32 4.82 -0.48
N VAL A 47 0.21 5.39 -0.01
CA VAL A 47 -1.00 4.63 0.35
C VAL A 47 -1.64 4.00 -0.89
N ILE A 48 -1.77 4.76 -1.98
CA ILE A 48 -2.30 4.25 -3.24
C ILE A 48 -1.37 3.17 -3.80
N ALA A 49 -0.07 3.44 -3.87
CA ALA A 49 0.92 2.47 -4.35
C ALA A 49 0.90 1.18 -3.51
N GLY A 50 0.88 1.31 -2.18
CA GLY A 50 0.77 0.16 -1.27
C GLY A 50 -0.51 -0.64 -1.50
N THR A 51 -1.65 0.03 -1.70
CA THR A 51 -2.94 -0.62 -1.98
C THR A 51 -2.89 -1.43 -3.28
N VAL A 52 -2.33 -0.87 -4.35
CA VAL A 52 -2.15 -1.57 -5.63
C VAL A 52 -1.24 -2.78 -5.48
N ILE A 53 -0.13 -2.64 -4.77
CA ILE A 53 0.82 -3.74 -4.52
C ILE A 53 0.14 -4.88 -3.74
N VAL A 54 -0.61 -4.55 -2.67
CA VAL A 54 -1.36 -5.54 -1.88
C VAL A 54 -2.37 -6.26 -2.77
N TYR A 55 -3.16 -5.52 -3.55
CA TYR A 55 -4.19 -6.10 -4.41
C TYR A 55 -3.59 -7.06 -5.44
N VAL A 56 -2.58 -6.62 -6.20
CA VAL A 56 -1.94 -7.44 -7.24
C VAL A 56 -1.27 -8.67 -6.62
N SER A 57 -0.59 -8.51 -5.49
CA SER A 57 0.10 -9.61 -4.81
C SER A 57 -0.90 -10.63 -4.24
N ALA A 58 -1.98 -10.18 -3.61
CA ALA A 58 -3.04 -11.04 -3.08
C ALA A 58 -3.78 -11.78 -4.21
N TYR A 59 -4.08 -11.08 -5.31
CA TYR A 59 -4.73 -11.68 -6.48
C TYR A 59 -3.85 -12.75 -7.12
N ASN A 60 -2.57 -12.47 -7.34
CA ASN A 60 -1.62 -13.45 -7.89
C ASN A 60 -1.38 -14.62 -6.93
N LEU A 61 -1.36 -14.37 -5.61
CA LEU A 61 -1.30 -15.43 -4.62
C LEU A 61 -2.52 -16.35 -4.72
N TYR A 62 -3.72 -15.78 -4.79
CA TYR A 62 -4.97 -16.52 -4.99
C TYR A 62 -4.94 -17.37 -6.27
N LEU A 63 -4.56 -16.77 -7.40
CA LEU A 63 -4.42 -17.50 -8.67
C LEU A 63 -3.39 -18.63 -8.59
N SER A 64 -2.30 -18.44 -7.84
CA SER A 64 -1.28 -19.48 -7.65
C SER A 64 -1.80 -20.71 -6.90
N PHE A 65 -2.87 -20.55 -6.11
CA PHE A 65 -3.57 -21.67 -5.47
C PHE A 65 -4.62 -22.26 -6.41
N LYS A 66 -5.37 -21.42 -7.13
CA LYS A 66 -6.40 -21.85 -8.07
C LYS A 66 -5.85 -22.63 -9.25
N ASN A 67 -4.77 -22.16 -9.89
CA ASN A 67 -4.17 -22.80 -11.07
C ASN A 67 -3.34 -24.07 -10.75
N LYS A 68 -3.31 -24.48 -9.48
CA LYS A 68 -2.65 -25.72 -9.04
C LYS A 68 -3.66 -26.85 -8.77
N SER A 69 -4.95 -26.59 -8.93
CA SER A 69 -6.04 -27.58 -8.93
C SER A 69 -6.48 -27.87 -10.36
#